data_AF-A0A1G4MJ61-F1
#
_entry.id   AF-A0A1G4MJ61-F1
#
_cell.length_a   1.000
_cell.length_b   1.000
_cell.length_c   1.000
_cell.angle_alpha   90.00
_cell.angle_beta   90.00
_cell.angle_gamma   90.00
#
_symmetry.space_group_name_H-M   'P 1'
#
loop_
_entity.id
_entity.type
_entity.pdbx_description
1 polymer ?
#
loop_
_entity_poly.entity_id
_entity_poly.type
_entity_poly.pdbx_seq_one_letter_code
_entity_poly.pdbx_strand_id
1 'polypeptide(L)'
;MNLELYRKALNFNVIGRYDPKIKQLLFHTPHASVYKWDFVKDEWMRLEYQGVLAIYLRDISSNGGLLPEGEGNKESILAMQGQSVGSESGMEELRGSDIYNYGLIILNRMNPENFSIAIAPNSSVNKRKIFEPNEDAKQPLECMAVEVKDDLVIVKNLRHEVYGIWIHTIPDRNNLYELIKYLLESEPKNSFT
;
A
#
# COMPACT_ATOMS: atom_id res chain seq x y z
N MET A 1 22.78 21.81 0.36
CA MET A 1 22.78 20.48 1.03
C MET A 1 22.07 20.62 2.37
N ASN A 2 20.74 20.41 2.45
CA ASN A 2 20.05 20.20 3.76
C ASN A 2 18.54 19.86 3.66
N LEU A 3 17.79 20.46 2.72
CA LEU A 3 16.31 20.30 2.70
C LEU A 3 15.85 18.91 2.25
N GLU A 4 16.52 18.31 1.27
CA GLU A 4 16.16 16.98 0.76
C GLU A 4 16.43 15.87 1.78
N LEU A 5 17.57 15.94 2.47
CA LEU A 5 17.91 15.03 3.56
C LEU A 5 16.89 15.15 4.71
N TYR A 6 16.54 16.39 5.09
CA TYR A 6 15.52 16.64 6.11
C TYR A 6 14.15 16.08 5.71
N ARG A 7 13.73 16.28 4.46
CA ARG A 7 12.46 15.75 3.93
C ARG A 7 12.44 14.22 3.97
N LYS A 8 13.52 13.56 3.53
CA LYS A 8 13.64 12.09 3.58
C LYS A 8 13.59 11.58 5.02
N ALA A 9 14.34 12.19 5.94
CA ALA A 9 14.35 11.81 7.35
C ALA A 9 12.99 12.01 8.03
N LEU A 10 12.31 13.14 7.76
CA LEU A 10 11.00 13.43 8.32
C LEU A 10 9.94 12.48 7.78
N ASN A 11 9.91 12.23 6.46
CA ASN A 11 9.01 11.24 5.86
C ASN A 11 9.23 9.86 6.46
N PHE A 12 10.49 9.42 6.60
CA PHE A 12 10.82 8.15 7.24
C PHE A 12 10.26 8.06 8.66
N ASN A 13 10.50 9.09 9.49
CA ASN A 13 10.04 9.11 10.88
C ASN A 13 8.51 9.16 10.99
N VAL A 14 7.83 9.87 10.10
CA VAL A 14 6.36 9.94 10.08
C VAL A 14 5.78 8.59 9.67
N ILE A 15 6.29 7.98 8.59
CA ILE A 15 5.85 6.65 8.14
C ILE A 15 6.09 5.61 9.23
N GLY A 16 7.23 5.67 9.94
CA GLY A 16 7.56 4.76 11.03
C GLY A 16 6.59 4.80 12.23
N ARG A 17 5.76 5.84 12.36
CA ARG A 17 4.68 5.87 13.36
C ARG A 17 3.46 5.05 12.96
N TYR A 18 3.26 4.83 11.66
CA TYR A 18 2.16 4.04 11.10
C TYR A 18 2.61 2.61 10.75
N ASP A 19 3.81 2.46 10.19
CA ASP A 19 4.44 1.17 9.89
C ASP A 19 5.82 1.10 10.55
N PRO A 20 5.92 0.54 11.77
CA PRO A 20 7.18 0.44 12.51
C PRO A 20 8.24 -0.42 11.81
N LYS A 21 7.88 -1.20 10.80
CA LYS A 21 8.82 -2.04 10.05
C LYS A 21 9.51 -1.30 8.91
N ILE A 22 9.24 -0.01 8.67
CA ILE A 22 9.98 0.75 7.66
C ILE A 22 11.50 0.71 7.92
N LYS A 23 12.26 0.36 6.88
CA LYS A 23 13.73 0.23 6.92
C LYS A 23 14.44 1.23 6.04
N GLN A 24 13.91 1.51 4.85
CA GLN A 24 14.53 2.43 3.89
C GLN A 24 13.47 3.05 2.98
N LEU A 25 13.48 4.37 2.82
CA LEU A 25 12.64 5.07 1.84
C LEU A 25 13.24 4.87 0.44
N LEU A 26 12.47 4.29 -0.49
CA LEU A 26 12.92 3.97 -1.85
C LEU A 26 12.52 5.05 -2.86
N PHE A 27 11.32 5.59 -2.71
CA PHE A 27 10.75 6.59 -3.60
C PHE A 27 9.78 7.49 -2.85
N HIS A 28 9.65 8.73 -3.30
CA HIS A 28 8.56 9.61 -2.86
C HIS A 28 8.20 10.60 -3.97
N THR A 29 6.91 10.98 -4.03
CA THR A 29 6.43 12.06 -4.89
C THR A 29 5.49 12.99 -4.12
N PRO A 30 5.51 14.32 -4.35
CA PRO A 30 4.85 15.28 -3.47
C PRO A 30 3.31 15.21 -3.46
N HIS A 31 2.71 14.82 -4.59
CA HIS A 31 1.26 14.89 -4.82
C HIS A 31 0.78 13.72 -5.64
N ALA A 32 0.04 12.82 -4.99
CA ALA A 32 -0.73 11.75 -5.61
C ALA A 32 -2.19 11.80 -5.15
N SER A 33 -3.10 11.34 -5.98
CA SER A 33 -4.52 11.13 -5.68
C SER A 33 -4.94 9.71 -6.04
N VAL A 34 -5.76 9.08 -5.21
CA VAL A 34 -6.19 7.68 -5.39
C VAL A 34 -7.59 7.59 -5.95
N TYR A 35 -7.76 6.68 -6.90
CA TYR A 35 -9.03 6.23 -7.43
C TYR A 35 -9.13 4.72 -7.22
N LYS A 36 -10.33 4.19 -7.01
CA LYS A 36 -10.63 2.76 -6.97
C LYS A 36 -11.51 2.42 -8.17
N TRP A 37 -11.22 1.31 -8.83
CA TRP A 37 -12.09 0.81 -9.89
C TRP A 37 -13.32 0.14 -9.28
N ASP A 38 -14.51 0.55 -9.71
CA ASP A 38 -15.77 -0.12 -9.40
C ASP A 38 -16.09 -1.13 -10.51
N PHE A 39 -15.96 -2.42 -10.20
CA PHE A 39 -16.26 -3.49 -11.16
C PHE A 39 -17.74 -3.62 -11.51
N VAL A 40 -18.65 -3.09 -10.68
CA VAL A 40 -20.09 -3.15 -10.92
C VAL A 40 -20.51 -2.04 -11.88
N LYS A 41 -19.96 -0.84 -11.68
CA LYS A 41 -20.29 0.35 -12.48
C LYS A 41 -19.38 0.57 -13.68
N ASP A 42 -18.26 -0.18 -13.76
CA ASP A 42 -17.24 -0.05 -14.81
C ASP A 42 -16.66 1.38 -14.86
N GLU A 43 -16.43 1.98 -13.69
CA GLU A 43 -15.98 3.36 -13.57
C GLU A 43 -14.93 3.57 -12.47
N TRP A 44 -14.14 4.64 -12.60
CA TRP A 44 -13.21 5.07 -11.57
C TRP A 44 -13.93 5.90 -10.50
N MET A 45 -13.93 5.40 -9.26
CA MET A 45 -14.39 6.14 -8.10
C MET A 45 -13.22 6.86 -7.43
N ARG A 46 -13.29 8.18 -7.30
CA ARG A 46 -12.28 8.96 -6.57
C ARG A 46 -12.37 8.67 -5.08
N LEU A 47 -11.25 8.32 -4.45
CA LEU A 47 -11.14 8.16 -3.00
C LEU A 47 -10.67 9.46 -2.34
N GLU A 48 -10.91 9.59 -1.04
CA GLU A 48 -10.49 10.75 -0.22
C GLU A 48 -9.03 10.69 0.22
N TYR A 49 -8.15 10.06 -0.57
CA TYR A 49 -6.73 9.96 -0.30
C TYR A 49 -5.94 10.82 -1.27
N GLN A 50 -5.37 11.90 -0.76
CA GLN A 50 -4.56 12.83 -1.54
C GLN A 50 -3.40 13.37 -0.70
N GLY A 51 -2.18 13.24 -1.18
CA GLY A 51 -1.01 13.70 -0.44
C GLY A 51 0.33 13.23 -0.97
N VAL A 52 1.30 13.10 -0.05
CA VAL A 52 2.64 12.62 -0.39
C VAL A 52 2.59 11.10 -0.53
N LEU A 53 2.97 10.58 -1.69
CA LEU A 53 3.14 9.14 -1.90
C LEU A 53 4.59 8.75 -1.60
N ALA A 54 4.77 7.63 -0.92
CA ALA A 54 6.07 7.03 -0.66
C ALA A 54 6.04 5.52 -0.89
N ILE A 55 7.13 4.98 -1.45
CA ILE A 55 7.44 3.54 -1.44
C ILE A 55 8.65 3.32 -0.55
N TYR A 56 8.57 2.31 0.30
CA TYR A 56 9.62 1.99 1.27
C TYR A 56 9.83 0.49 1.41
N LEU A 57 11.07 0.13 1.75
CA LEU A 57 11.46 -1.21 2.16
C LEU A 57 11.06 -1.44 3.61
N ARG A 58 10.57 -2.65 3.90
CA ARG A 58 10.21 -3.11 5.24
C ARG A 58 11.22 -4.14 5.75
N ASP A 59 11.49 -4.14 7.04
CA ASP A 59 12.29 -5.17 7.69
C ASP A 59 11.40 -6.35 8.11
N ILE A 60 11.47 -7.42 7.32
CA ILE A 60 10.77 -8.69 7.60
C ILE A 60 11.73 -9.79 8.05
N SER A 61 13.00 -9.47 8.34
CA SER A 61 14.02 -10.46 8.71
C SER A 61 13.74 -11.19 10.02
N SER A 62 12.86 -10.62 10.85
CA SER A 62 12.28 -11.32 12.00
C SER A 62 11.25 -12.33 11.49
N ASN A 63 11.73 -13.47 10.99
CA ASN A 63 10.93 -14.61 10.54
C ASN A 63 9.77 -14.89 11.52
N GLY A 64 8.52 -14.66 11.08
CA GLY A 64 7.33 -15.05 11.82
C GLY A 64 6.60 -13.94 12.59
N GLY A 65 6.87 -12.67 12.31
CA GLY A 65 6.00 -11.61 12.81
C GLY A 65 4.62 -11.69 12.16
N LEU A 66 3.59 -12.02 12.94
CA LEU A 66 2.20 -11.78 12.53
C LEU A 66 2.01 -10.27 12.36
N LEU A 67 1.23 -9.87 11.35
CA LEU A 67 0.70 -8.51 11.32
C LEU A 67 -0.09 -8.27 12.62
N PRO A 68 0.02 -7.08 13.23
CA PRO A 68 -0.76 -6.76 14.41
C PRO A 68 -2.24 -6.92 14.06
N GLU A 69 -2.98 -7.69 14.88
CA GLU A 69 -4.43 -7.73 14.76
C GLU A 69 -4.95 -6.34 15.12
N GLY A 70 -5.55 -5.64 14.15
CA GLY A 70 -6.16 -4.34 14.40
C GLY A 70 -7.14 -4.45 15.56
N GLU A 71 -7.02 -3.58 16.56
CA GLU A 71 -8.09 -3.37 17.53
C GLU A 71 -9.27 -2.80 16.75
N GLY A 72 -10.16 -3.67 16.25
CA GLY A 72 -11.36 -3.23 15.56
C GLY A 72 -12.08 -2.19 16.40
N ASN A 73 -12.30 -1.00 15.82
CA ASN A 73 -12.93 0.18 16.40
C ASN A 73 -13.94 -0.14 17.53
N LYS A 74 -13.47 -0.17 18.79
CA LYS A 74 -14.33 -0.20 19.98
C LYS A 74 -15.05 1.13 20.20
N GLU A 75 -14.76 2.16 19.41
CA GLU A 75 -15.40 3.48 19.46
C GLU A 75 -16.72 3.58 18.67
N SER A 76 -17.12 2.52 17.96
CA SER A 76 -18.32 2.54 17.08
C SER A 76 -19.67 2.47 17.79
N ILE A 77 -19.72 2.24 19.12
CA ILE A 77 -21.00 2.08 19.85
C ILE A 77 -21.70 3.42 20.12
N LEU A 78 -20.99 4.55 20.17
CA LEU A 78 -21.60 5.87 20.44
C LEU A 78 -22.12 6.58 19.17
N ALA A 79 -21.82 6.09 17.98
CA ALA A 79 -22.22 6.71 16.71
C ALA A 79 -23.53 6.14 16.10
N MET A 80 -24.26 5.27 16.82
CA MET A 80 -25.46 4.60 16.30
C MET A 80 -26.76 5.44 16.29
N GLN A 81 -26.67 6.78 16.40
CA GLN A 81 -27.81 7.68 16.19
C GLN A 81 -27.57 8.61 15.00
N GLY A 82 -27.50 8.02 13.80
CA GLY A 82 -27.45 8.74 12.53
C GLY A 82 -27.41 7.76 11.37
N GLN A 83 -28.59 7.36 10.88
CA GLN A 83 -28.71 6.37 9.80
C GLN A 83 -28.17 6.88 8.45
N SER A 84 -27.17 6.14 7.95
CA SER A 84 -26.97 5.64 6.58
C SER A 84 -26.86 6.61 5.40
N VAL A 85 -25.62 6.88 4.98
CA VAL A 85 -25.21 6.89 3.55
C VAL A 85 -23.76 6.35 3.45
N GLY A 86 -23.63 5.14 2.88
CA GLY A 86 -22.42 4.59 2.21
C GLY A 86 -21.03 4.72 2.88
N SER A 87 -20.66 3.77 3.75
CA SER A 87 -19.25 3.42 3.98
C SER A 87 -18.86 2.22 3.12
N GLU A 88 -18.82 2.40 1.79
CA GLU A 88 -18.47 1.36 0.80
C GLU A 88 -16.97 1.32 0.42
N SER A 89 -16.07 1.94 1.19
CA SER A 89 -14.64 1.97 0.84
C SER A 89 -13.72 1.42 1.94
N GLY A 90 -14.15 0.38 2.65
CA GLY A 90 -13.26 -0.36 3.54
C GLY A 90 -12.32 -1.24 2.70
N MET A 91 -11.07 -0.80 2.50
CA MET A 91 -10.02 -1.69 2.02
C MET A 91 -9.85 -2.84 3.00
N GLU A 92 -9.78 -4.08 2.52
CA GLU A 92 -9.61 -5.23 3.41
C GLU A 92 -8.22 -5.21 4.05
N GLU A 93 -8.17 -5.12 5.37
CA GLU A 93 -6.91 -5.18 6.11
C GLU A 93 -6.26 -6.56 5.99
N LEU A 94 -4.96 -6.57 5.67
CA LEU A 94 -4.16 -7.78 5.58
C LEU A 94 -3.88 -8.34 6.98
N ARG A 95 -3.91 -9.66 7.11
CA ARG A 95 -3.74 -10.39 8.38
C ARG A 95 -2.77 -11.55 8.19
N GLY A 96 -2.34 -12.13 9.31
CA GLY A 96 -1.48 -13.32 9.30
C GLY A 96 -0.01 -12.97 9.12
N SER A 97 0.73 -13.87 8.48
CA SER A 97 2.18 -13.82 8.32
C SER A 97 2.60 -12.61 7.48
N ASP A 98 3.55 -11.83 8.00
CA ASP A 98 4.06 -10.64 7.32
C ASP A 98 5.07 -11.02 6.22
N ILE A 99 4.56 -11.18 5.00
CA ILE A 99 5.36 -11.47 3.79
C ILE A 99 5.65 -10.23 2.94
N TYR A 100 5.33 -9.03 3.43
CA TYR A 100 5.29 -7.83 2.60
C TYR A 100 6.61 -7.07 2.67
N ASN A 101 7.53 -7.38 1.76
CA ASN A 101 8.86 -6.77 1.73
C ASN A 101 8.85 -5.25 1.55
N TYR A 102 7.83 -4.70 0.92
CA TYR A 102 7.74 -3.28 0.64
C TYR A 102 6.35 -2.75 0.98
N GLY A 103 6.27 -1.45 1.25
CA GLY A 103 5.03 -0.74 1.47
C GLY A 103 4.92 0.45 0.54
N LEU A 104 3.70 0.75 0.10
CA LEU A 104 3.32 2.02 -0.49
C LEU A 104 2.38 2.71 0.50
N ILE A 105 2.62 3.99 0.77
CA ILE A 105 1.75 4.80 1.62
C ILE A 105 1.49 6.16 0.97
N ILE A 106 0.27 6.67 1.09
CA ILE A 106 -0.06 8.07 0.85
C ILE A 106 -0.41 8.70 2.18
N LEU A 107 0.44 9.64 2.59
CA LEU A 107 0.21 10.46 3.77
C LEU A 107 -0.87 11.48 3.43
N ASN A 108 -2.09 11.22 3.89
CA ASN A 108 -3.28 11.95 3.48
C ASN A 108 -3.26 13.38 4.03
N ARG A 109 -3.69 14.34 3.22
CA ARG A 109 -3.85 15.75 3.61
C ARG A 109 -5.30 16.13 3.85
N MET A 110 -6.25 15.25 3.50
CA MET A 110 -7.69 15.51 3.61
C MET A 110 -8.22 15.14 5.00
N ASN A 111 -7.77 14.01 5.54
CA ASN A 111 -8.20 13.46 6.83
C ASN A 111 -7.03 12.62 7.44
N PRO A 112 -7.11 12.15 8.70
CA PRO A 112 -6.01 11.44 9.35
C PRO A 112 -5.82 9.99 8.87
N GLU A 113 -6.73 9.47 8.03
CA GLU A 113 -6.61 8.12 7.47
C GLU A 113 -5.68 8.13 6.27
N ASN A 114 -4.60 7.35 6.35
CA ASN A 114 -3.65 7.18 5.25
C ASN A 114 -4.08 6.02 4.35
N PHE A 115 -3.69 6.09 3.07
CA PHE A 115 -3.84 4.97 2.16
C PHE A 115 -2.57 4.13 2.16
N SER A 116 -2.70 2.82 2.27
CA SER A 116 -1.56 1.90 2.32
C SER A 116 -1.79 0.69 1.43
N ILE A 117 -0.79 0.31 0.64
CA ILE A 117 -0.75 -0.96 -0.09
C ILE A 117 0.50 -1.73 0.33
N ALA A 118 0.32 -2.98 0.73
CA ALA A 118 1.43 -3.90 0.93
C ALA A 118 1.91 -4.46 -0.41
N ILE A 119 3.22 -4.47 -0.63
CA ILE A 119 3.84 -4.97 -1.85
C ILE A 119 4.70 -6.18 -1.50
N ALA A 120 4.39 -7.31 -2.13
CA ALA A 120 5.12 -8.57 -1.98
C ALA A 120 5.63 -9.04 -3.36
N PRO A 121 6.90 -9.45 -3.46
CA PRO A 121 7.42 -10.13 -4.66
C PRO A 121 6.57 -11.32 -5.05
N ASN A 122 6.49 -11.59 -6.36
CA ASN A 122 5.76 -12.74 -6.87
C ASN A 122 6.30 -14.05 -6.29
N SER A 123 7.62 -14.14 -6.05
CA SER A 123 8.23 -15.32 -5.43
C SER A 123 7.73 -15.56 -4.00
N SER A 124 7.48 -14.51 -3.20
CA SER A 124 6.94 -14.61 -1.84
C SER A 124 5.48 -15.07 -1.84
N VAL A 125 4.64 -14.50 -2.72
CA VAL A 125 3.23 -14.88 -2.85
C VAL A 125 3.10 -16.33 -3.31
N ASN A 126 3.89 -16.74 -4.31
CA ASN A 126 3.87 -18.12 -4.81
C ASN A 126 4.36 -19.14 -3.77
N LYS A 127 5.38 -18.79 -2.96
CA LYS A 127 5.83 -19.64 -1.84
C LYS A 127 4.71 -19.83 -0.82
N ARG A 128 4.01 -18.77 -0.40
CA ARG A 128 2.87 -18.87 0.53
C ARG A 128 1.79 -19.85 0.04
N LYS A 129 1.41 -19.77 -1.25
CA LYS A 129 0.42 -20.69 -1.84
C LYS A 129 0.80 -22.16 -1.73
N ILE A 130 2.09 -22.47 -1.82
CA ILE A 130 2.60 -23.85 -1.84
C ILE A 130 2.85 -24.35 -0.41
N PHE A 131 3.48 -23.53 0.43
CA PHE A 131 3.97 -23.96 1.74
C PHE A 131 3.01 -23.64 2.90
N GLU A 132 2.09 -22.71 2.73
CA GLU A 132 1.14 -22.25 3.75
C GLU A 132 -0.32 -22.27 3.23
N PRO A 133 -0.81 -23.38 2.64
CA PRO A 133 -2.13 -23.43 2.01
C PRO A 133 -3.28 -23.16 2.99
N ASN A 134 -3.09 -23.47 4.27
CA ASN A 134 -4.08 -23.20 5.31
C ASN A 134 -4.22 -21.69 5.60
N GLU A 135 -3.13 -20.92 5.46
CA GLU A 135 -3.16 -19.46 5.64
C GLU A 135 -3.70 -18.76 4.39
N ASP A 136 -3.27 -19.22 3.21
CA ASP A 136 -3.80 -18.76 1.93
C ASP A 136 -5.31 -19.03 1.80
N ALA A 137 -5.81 -20.17 2.29
CA ALA A 137 -7.25 -20.43 2.32
C ALA A 137 -8.04 -19.44 3.20
N LYS A 138 -7.45 -18.91 4.27
CA LYS A 138 -8.08 -17.91 5.15
C LYS A 138 -8.06 -16.52 4.53
N GLN A 139 -6.95 -16.15 3.90
CA GLN A 139 -6.82 -14.89 3.18
C GLN A 139 -6.06 -15.14 1.87
N PRO A 140 -6.78 -15.45 0.76
CA PRO A 140 -6.17 -15.74 -0.53
C PRO A 140 -5.41 -14.55 -1.09
N LEU A 141 -4.14 -14.72 -1.43
CA LEU A 141 -3.34 -13.64 -2.03
C LEU A 141 -3.04 -13.94 -3.50
N GLU A 142 -3.21 -12.96 -4.37
CA GLU A 142 -2.80 -13.04 -5.77
C GLU A 142 -1.58 -12.19 -6.06
N CYS A 143 -0.84 -12.53 -7.12
CA CYS A 143 0.24 -11.68 -7.59
C CYS A 143 -0.33 -10.32 -8.01
N MET A 144 0.34 -9.26 -7.56
CA MET A 144 0.02 -7.90 -7.96
C MET A 144 0.32 -7.68 -9.45
N ALA A 145 -0.28 -6.65 -10.01
CA ALA A 145 0.08 -6.16 -11.34
C ALA A 145 0.15 -4.63 -11.31
N VAL A 146 1.01 -4.07 -12.14
CA VAL A 146 1.10 -2.62 -12.34
C VAL A 146 1.15 -2.31 -13.82
N GLU A 147 0.45 -1.27 -14.24
CA GLU A 147 0.49 -0.72 -15.59
C GLU A 147 0.38 0.81 -15.54
N VAL A 148 0.76 1.46 -16.64
CA VAL A 148 0.53 2.90 -16.83
C VAL A 148 -0.40 3.06 -18.01
N LYS A 149 -1.52 3.75 -17.79
CA LYS A 149 -2.49 4.07 -18.83
C LYS A 149 -2.86 5.54 -18.72
N ASP A 150 -2.63 6.27 -19.80
CA ASP A 150 -2.78 7.73 -19.86
C ASP A 150 -2.03 8.43 -18.71
N ASP A 151 -2.76 8.96 -17.75
CA ASP A 151 -2.27 9.74 -16.62
C ASP A 151 -2.26 8.95 -15.29
N LEU A 152 -2.69 7.69 -15.31
CA LEU A 152 -2.84 6.84 -14.13
C LEU A 152 -1.79 5.73 -14.10
N VAL A 153 -1.16 5.56 -12.93
CA VAL A 153 -0.46 4.33 -12.58
C VAL A 153 -1.48 3.40 -11.94
N ILE A 154 -1.86 2.33 -12.65
CA ILE A 154 -2.88 1.38 -12.22
C ILE A 154 -2.17 0.24 -11.49
N VAL A 155 -2.63 -0.05 -10.27
CA VAL A 155 -2.11 -1.10 -9.39
C VAL A 155 -3.25 -2.06 -9.05
N LYS A 156 -3.11 -3.33 -9.44
CA LYS A 156 -3.92 -4.42 -8.90
C LYS A 156 -3.22 -4.95 -7.64
N ASN A 157 -3.89 -4.87 -6.49
CA ASN A 157 -3.33 -5.32 -5.23
C ASN A 157 -3.40 -6.85 -5.04
N LEU A 158 -2.90 -7.34 -3.90
CA LEU A 158 -2.89 -8.76 -3.54
C LEU A 158 -4.30 -9.37 -3.34
N ARG A 159 -5.32 -8.54 -3.16
CA ARG A 159 -6.73 -8.91 -2.95
C ARG A 159 -7.60 -8.70 -4.20
N HIS A 160 -6.96 -8.53 -5.37
CA HIS A 160 -7.63 -8.32 -6.66
C HIS A 160 -8.40 -6.98 -6.76
N GLU A 161 -8.20 -6.06 -5.83
CA GLU A 161 -8.71 -4.69 -5.95
C GLU A 161 -7.81 -3.88 -6.88
N VAL A 162 -8.41 -3.01 -7.68
CA VAL A 162 -7.70 -2.19 -8.68
C VAL A 162 -7.76 -0.72 -8.27
N TYR A 163 -6.58 -0.11 -8.15
CA TYR A 163 -6.41 1.28 -7.78
C TYR A 163 -5.71 2.06 -8.90
N GLY A 164 -6.20 3.25 -9.20
CA GLY A 164 -5.57 4.20 -10.11
C GLY A 164 -4.91 5.29 -9.30
N ILE A 165 -3.60 5.45 -9.43
CA ILE A 165 -2.83 6.50 -8.75
C ILE A 165 -2.50 7.58 -9.77
N TRP A 166 -3.13 8.74 -9.62
CA TRP A 166 -2.78 9.92 -10.40
C TRP A 166 -1.64 10.66 -9.72
N ILE A 167 -0.52 10.85 -10.41
CA ILE A 167 0.65 11.58 -9.90
C ILE A 167 0.78 12.90 -10.64
N HIS A 168 0.95 13.99 -9.88
CA HIS A 168 1.10 15.33 -10.43
C HIS A 168 2.39 15.51 -11.24
N THR A 169 3.51 15.01 -10.72
CA THR A 169 4.80 15.06 -11.39
C THR A 169 4.85 14.02 -12.50
N ILE A 170 4.90 14.45 -13.77
CA ILE A 170 4.79 13.54 -14.93
C ILE A 170 5.89 12.47 -14.96
N PRO A 171 7.20 12.79 -14.79
CA PRO A 171 8.26 11.77 -14.77
C PRO A 171 8.09 10.72 -13.67
N ASP A 172 7.48 11.09 -12.54
CA ASP A 172 7.28 10.22 -11.39
C ASP A 172 6.30 9.08 -11.69
N ARG A 173 5.43 9.23 -12.69
CA ARG A 173 4.49 8.16 -13.12
C ARG A 173 5.25 6.94 -13.63
N ASN A 174 6.21 7.16 -14.54
CA ASN A 174 7.05 6.08 -15.08
C ASN A 174 8.02 5.55 -14.01
N ASN A 175 8.63 6.43 -13.21
CA ASN A 175 9.51 6.00 -12.11
C ASN A 175 8.77 5.10 -11.11
N LEU A 176 7.53 5.44 -10.76
CA LEU A 176 6.69 4.62 -9.87
C LEU A 176 6.39 3.25 -10.49
N TYR A 177 5.97 3.23 -11.75
CA TYR A 177 5.68 1.99 -12.48
C TYR A 177 6.90 1.08 -12.57
N GLU A 178 8.04 1.60 -13.02
CA GLU A 178 9.28 0.82 -13.15
C GLU A 178 9.74 0.27 -11.81
N LEU A 179 9.64 1.08 -10.75
CA LEU A 179 9.98 0.63 -9.40
C LEU A 179 9.04 -0.48 -8.93
N ILE A 180 7.72 -0.30 -8.98
CA ILE A 180 6.77 -1.35 -8.54
C ILE A 180 6.99 -2.62 -9.35
N LYS A 181 7.11 -2.51 -10.68
CA LYS A 181 7.38 -3.65 -11.56
C LYS A 181 8.66 -4.39 -11.14
N TYR A 182 9.74 -3.66 -10.89
CA TYR A 182 10.98 -4.22 -10.41
C TYR A 182 10.83 -4.97 -9.08
N LEU A 183 10.09 -4.38 -8.12
CA LEU A 183 9.84 -4.97 -6.79
C LEU A 183 8.99 -6.25 -6.86
N LEU A 184 8.12 -6.39 -7.86
CA LEU A 184 7.28 -7.58 -8.05
C LEU A 184 8.04 -8.72 -8.74
N GLU A 185 8.88 -8.39 -9.71
CA GLU A 185 9.59 -9.36 -10.56
C GLU A 185 10.92 -9.84 -9.97
N SER A 186 11.52 -9.06 -9.06
CA SER A 186 12.80 -9.40 -8.41
C SER A 186 12.60 -10.23 -7.14
N GLU A 187 13.65 -10.95 -6.72
CA GLU A 187 13.65 -11.59 -5.41
C GLU A 187 13.62 -10.55 -4.26
N PRO A 188 13.04 -10.92 -3.10
CA PRO A 188 13.03 -10.11 -1.88
C PRO A 188 14.40 -9.52 -1.55
N LYS A 189 14.46 -8.19 -1.48
CA LYS A 189 15.68 -7.46 -1.09
C LYS A 189 15.64 -7.05 0.37
N ASN A 190 16.81 -7.11 1.02
CA ASN A 190 17.00 -6.65 2.39
C ASN A 190 17.60 -5.23 2.49
N SER A 191 18.04 -4.68 1.36
CA SER A 191 18.56 -3.31 1.20
C SER A 191 18.61 -2.90 -0.28
N PHE A 192 18.63 -1.59 -0.55
CA PHE A 192 18.96 -1.02 -1.86
C PHE A 192 20.19 -0.12 -1.72
N THR A 193 21.17 -0.30 -2.61
CA THR A 193 22.38 0.53 -2.73
C THR A 193 22.15 1.71 -3.66
#